data_AF-A0A453LI94-F1
#
_entry.id   AF-A0A453LI94-F1
#
_cell.length_a   1.000
_cell.length_b   1.000
_cell.length_c   1.000
_cell.angle_alpha   90.00
_cell.angle_beta   90.00
_cell.angle_gamma   90.00
#
_symmetry.space_group_name_H-M   'P 1'
#
loop_
_entity.id
_entity.type
_entity.pdbx_description
1 polymer ?
#
loop_
_entity_poly.entity_id
_entity_poly.type
_entity_poly.pdbx_seq_one_letter_code
_entity_poly.pdbx_strand_id
1 'polypeptide(L)'
;MLLFLSKIRRLSVREDNGNARGSTVSEISISSEKNFEVRKNMHAESYTVFLSAQENESEAECGYHMWRQRFPVKAENRVDKRTEIDEWVITLAFPLKERLSRGKQLSPGVYAFLPTKMVTNFPFIIQADFLLASSREAILFDSPWNKGILECIPSAFMNAFVALVKSRADAPGMSIPSMFHYLPVSPSLIPLLEPVRSGIKEKVLVEDIVPCESQTLHTRCFASLARLRGSNQHFGISLSRRENLEWTLRTCQPMEPTF
;
A
#
# COMPACT_ATOMS: atom_id res chain seq x y z
N MET A 1 10.98 12.31 -0.92
CA MET A 1 9.67 12.41 -0.23
C MET A 1 9.86 12.08 1.24
N LEU A 2 9.19 12.83 2.13
CA LEU A 2 9.35 12.78 3.60
C LEU A 2 8.47 11.71 4.31
N LEU A 3 7.73 10.89 3.56
CA LEU A 3 6.59 10.08 4.05
C LEU A 3 6.86 9.22 5.30
N PHE A 4 8.10 8.75 5.49
CA PHE A 4 8.48 7.86 6.58
C PHE A 4 9.49 8.48 7.56
N LEU A 5 9.71 9.80 7.48
CA LEU A 5 10.64 10.50 8.38
C LEU A 5 9.88 11.05 9.58
N SER A 6 10.24 10.59 10.78
CA SER A 6 9.55 10.94 12.02
C SER A 6 9.88 12.34 12.55
N LYS A 7 11.05 12.88 12.21
CA LYS A 7 11.56 14.16 12.75
C LYS A 7 11.48 15.32 11.78
N ILE A 8 11.39 15.06 10.48
CA ILE A 8 11.41 16.08 9.44
C ILE A 8 10.00 16.19 8.86
N ARG A 9 9.29 17.26 9.22
CA ARG A 9 7.92 17.53 8.75
C ARG A 9 7.84 18.41 7.51
N ARG A 10 8.89 19.17 7.20
CA ARG A 10 8.91 20.12 6.06
C ARG A 10 10.30 20.14 5.45
N LEU A 11 10.37 20.13 4.12
CA LEU A 11 11.59 20.28 3.34
C LEU A 11 11.30 21.23 2.19
N SER A 12 12.03 22.34 2.14
CA SER A 12 11.94 23.34 1.08
C SER A 12 13.29 23.51 0.38
N VAL A 13 13.28 23.52 -0.93
CA VAL A 13 14.44 23.82 -1.78
C VAL A 13 14.16 25.11 -2.52
N ARG A 14 15.06 26.08 -2.41
CA ARG A 14 15.03 27.34 -3.15
C ARG A 14 16.23 27.37 -4.10
N GLU A 15 15.97 27.50 -5.38
CA GLU A 15 17.02 27.77 -6.37
C GLU A 15 17.21 29.27 -6.48
N ASP A 16 18.43 29.75 -6.22
CA ASP A 16 18.79 31.15 -6.37
C ASP A 16 19.39 31.38 -7.76
N ASN A 17 18.51 31.70 -8.70
CA ASN A 17 18.92 32.22 -10.00
C ASN A 17 19.08 33.72 -9.81
N GLY A 18 20.31 34.26 -9.85
CA GLY A 18 20.69 35.63 -9.46
C GLY A 18 19.95 36.84 -10.09
N ASN A 19 18.79 36.62 -10.73
CA ASN A 19 17.76 37.60 -11.02
C ASN A 19 16.69 37.62 -9.92
N ALA A 20 16.46 38.78 -9.31
CA ALA A 20 15.54 39.02 -8.18
C ALA A 20 14.03 38.68 -8.42
N ARG A 21 13.67 38.01 -9.53
CA ARG A 21 12.28 37.64 -9.89
C ARG A 21 12.06 36.14 -10.16
N GLY A 22 13.07 35.28 -9.99
CA GLY A 22 13.03 33.91 -10.50
C GLY A 22 13.48 32.80 -9.55
N SER A 23 13.30 32.95 -8.23
CA SER A 23 13.64 31.87 -7.30
C SER A 23 12.56 30.79 -7.32
N THR A 24 12.83 29.63 -7.92
CA THR A 24 11.94 28.46 -7.84
C THR A 24 11.97 27.93 -6.42
N VAL A 25 10.83 27.93 -5.74
CA VAL A 25 10.67 27.30 -4.43
C VAL A 25 9.86 26.02 -4.63
N SER A 26 10.45 24.90 -4.26
CA SER A 26 9.75 23.63 -4.16
C SER A 26 9.71 23.16 -2.72
N GLU A 27 8.54 22.74 -2.26
CA GLU A 27 8.32 22.36 -0.88
C GLU A 27 7.55 21.05 -0.79
N ILE A 28 7.93 20.22 0.18
CA ILE A 28 7.17 19.05 0.59
C ILE A 28 6.98 19.10 2.10
N SER A 29 5.75 18.91 2.57
CA SER A 29 5.44 18.90 3.99
C SER A 29 4.46 17.80 4.39
N ILE A 30 4.55 17.35 5.65
CA ILE A 30 3.52 16.53 6.30
C ILE A 30 2.53 17.51 6.93
N SER A 31 1.37 17.68 6.29
CA SER A 31 0.35 18.67 6.70
C SER A 31 -0.41 18.21 7.94
N SER A 32 -0.69 16.90 8.08
CA SER A 32 -1.29 16.35 9.29
C SER A 32 -1.10 14.84 9.45
N GLU A 33 -1.21 14.37 10.69
CA GLU A 33 -1.26 12.96 11.06
C GLU A 33 -2.52 12.73 11.92
N LYS A 34 -3.38 11.78 11.54
CA LYS A 34 -4.70 11.55 12.17
C LYS A 34 -5.00 10.06 12.30
N ASN A 35 -6.06 9.73 13.05
CA ASN A 35 -6.66 8.39 13.15
C ASN A 35 -5.66 7.30 13.57
N PHE A 36 -4.84 7.58 14.59
CA PHE A 36 -3.87 6.63 15.12
C PHE A 36 -4.59 5.54 15.93
N GLU A 37 -4.41 4.29 15.52
CA GLU A 37 -4.94 3.10 16.16
C GLU A 37 -3.81 2.10 16.44
N VAL A 38 -3.79 1.53 17.65
CA VAL A 38 -2.85 0.45 18.02
C VAL A 38 -3.59 -0.87 18.10
N ARG A 39 -3.09 -1.87 17.37
CA ARG A 39 -3.62 -3.23 17.34
C ARG A 39 -2.61 -4.17 18.00
N LYS A 40 -2.70 -4.26 19.33
CA LYS A 40 -1.76 -5.01 20.18
C LYS A 40 -1.64 -6.48 19.76
N ASN A 41 -2.75 -7.13 19.41
CA ASN A 41 -2.79 -8.53 18.97
C ASN A 41 -1.98 -8.80 17.69
N MET A 42 -1.72 -7.78 16.88
CA MET A 42 -1.01 -7.90 15.61
C MET A 42 0.36 -7.24 15.64
N HIS A 43 0.77 -6.67 16.78
CA HIS A 43 1.94 -5.80 16.91
C HIS A 43 1.98 -4.71 15.82
N ALA A 44 0.81 -4.13 15.54
CA ALA A 44 0.60 -3.20 14.44
C ALA A 44 -0.01 -1.88 14.90
N GLU A 45 0.28 -0.83 14.14
CA GLU A 45 -0.21 0.52 14.30
C GLU A 45 -0.73 1.00 12.94
N SER A 46 -1.88 1.68 12.92
CA SER A 46 -2.40 2.32 11.70
C SER A 46 -2.68 3.79 11.94
N TYR A 47 -2.43 4.61 10.93
CA TYR A 47 -2.64 6.07 11.00
C TYR A 47 -2.74 6.65 9.60
N THR A 48 -3.22 7.88 9.46
CA THR A 48 -3.28 8.57 8.17
C THR A 48 -2.33 9.76 8.18
N VAL A 49 -1.47 9.84 7.16
CA VAL A 49 -0.54 10.95 6.92
C VAL A 49 -1.01 11.72 5.69
N PHE A 50 -1.08 13.04 5.77
CA PHE A 50 -1.32 13.90 4.62
C PHE A 50 -0.01 14.57 4.21
N LEU A 51 0.36 14.41 2.94
CA LEU A 51 1.50 15.08 2.35
C LEU A 51 1.02 16.15 1.40
N SER A 52 1.59 17.35 1.52
CA SER A 52 1.44 18.41 0.54
C SER A 52 2.77 18.62 -0.20
N ALA A 53 2.67 18.91 -1.48
CA ALA A 53 3.77 19.35 -2.33
C ALA A 53 3.37 20.66 -3.00
N GLN A 54 4.22 21.68 -2.86
CA GLN A 54 4.06 22.96 -3.52
C GLN A 54 5.19 23.15 -4.51
N GLU A 55 4.84 23.46 -5.76
CA GLU A 55 5.77 23.79 -6.84
C GLU A 55 5.26 25.04 -7.54
N ASN A 56 5.93 26.18 -7.29
CA ASN A 56 5.46 27.50 -7.70
C ASN A 56 4.04 27.79 -7.17
N GLU A 57 3.08 28.07 -8.06
CA GLU A 57 1.66 28.32 -7.73
C GLU A 57 0.82 27.04 -7.66
N SER A 58 1.38 25.88 -7.99
CA SER A 58 0.67 24.60 -7.94
C SER A 58 0.84 23.94 -6.57
N GLU A 59 -0.27 23.57 -5.94
CA GLU A 59 -0.30 22.80 -4.71
C GLU A 59 -1.05 21.49 -4.94
N ALA A 60 -0.45 20.39 -4.50
CA ALA A 60 -1.07 19.07 -4.53
C ALA A 60 -0.96 18.41 -3.15
N GLU A 61 -2.06 17.81 -2.69
CA GLU A 61 -2.10 17.06 -1.44
C GLU A 61 -2.56 15.62 -1.69
N CYS A 62 -1.89 14.66 -1.05
CA CYS A 62 -2.29 13.27 -1.03
C CYS A 62 -2.24 12.71 0.39
N GLY A 63 -3.34 12.09 0.80
CA GLY A 63 -3.41 11.32 2.04
C GLY A 63 -2.92 9.89 1.84
N TYR A 64 -2.28 9.32 2.86
CA TYR A 64 -1.77 7.96 2.89
C TYR A 64 -2.27 7.26 4.14
N HIS A 65 -3.00 6.16 3.97
CA HIS A 65 -3.25 5.26 5.08
C HIS A 65 -2.00 4.42 5.32
N MET A 66 -1.45 4.51 6.52
CA MET A 66 -0.21 3.88 6.94
C MET A 66 -0.55 2.67 7.79
N TRP A 67 0.12 1.56 7.50
CA TRP A 67 0.08 0.35 8.30
C TRP A 67 1.49 -0.05 8.69
N ARG A 68 1.84 0.11 9.96
CA ARG A 68 3.16 -0.21 10.51
C ARG A 68 3.05 -1.47 11.36
N GLN A 69 3.77 -2.53 11.00
CA GLN A 69 3.71 -3.82 11.69
C GLN A 69 5.10 -4.36 12.01
N ARG A 70 5.22 -4.96 13.20
CA ARG A 70 6.43 -5.63 13.66
C ARG A 70 6.36 -7.14 13.38
N PHE A 71 7.47 -7.71 12.95
CA PHE A 71 7.64 -9.15 12.74
C PHE A 71 8.93 -9.62 13.40
N PRO A 72 8.95 -10.77 14.09
CA PRO A 72 10.18 -11.29 14.67
C PRO A 72 11.18 -11.70 13.56
N VAL A 73 12.45 -11.38 13.78
CA VAL A 73 13.54 -11.77 12.87
C VAL A 73 13.82 -13.25 13.04
N LYS A 74 13.66 -14.02 11.96
CA LYS A 74 14.01 -15.45 11.95
C LYS A 74 15.54 -15.64 12.00
N ALA A 75 15.98 -16.76 12.58
CA ALA A 75 17.40 -17.03 12.77
C ALA A 75 18.17 -17.06 11.45
N GLU A 76 17.59 -17.64 10.40
CA GLU A 76 18.17 -17.75 9.06
C GLU A 76 18.30 -16.42 8.30
N ASN A 77 17.62 -15.36 8.77
CA ASN A 77 17.64 -14.05 8.13
C ASN A 77 18.53 -13.03 8.86
N ARG A 78 19.23 -13.44 9.95
CA ARG A 78 20.16 -12.56 10.67
C ARG A 78 21.41 -12.26 9.84
N VAL A 79 21.95 -11.05 10.03
CA VAL A 79 23.17 -10.56 9.38
C VAL A 79 24.01 -9.77 10.37
N ASP A 80 25.33 -9.81 10.22
CA ASP A 80 26.28 -9.26 11.20
C ASP A 80 26.04 -7.78 11.54
N LYS A 81 25.65 -6.98 10.54
CA LYS A 81 25.41 -5.54 10.69
C LYS A 81 24.11 -5.18 11.43
N ARG A 82 23.30 -6.17 11.80
CA ARG A 82 21.95 -6.01 12.39
C ARG A 82 21.70 -7.03 13.51
N THR A 83 22.75 -7.49 14.17
CA THR A 83 22.66 -8.56 15.18
C THR A 83 21.81 -8.17 16.39
N GLU A 84 21.76 -6.87 16.68
CA GLU A 84 20.99 -6.25 17.75
C GLU A 84 19.51 -6.02 17.42
N ILE A 85 19.06 -6.31 16.20
CA ILE A 85 17.67 -6.09 15.78
C ILE A 85 16.92 -7.43 15.77
N ASP A 86 15.95 -7.54 16.68
CA ASP A 86 15.13 -8.76 16.83
C ASP A 86 13.77 -8.68 16.14
N GLU A 87 13.38 -7.49 15.65
CA GLU A 87 12.12 -7.28 14.94
C GLU A 87 12.30 -6.47 13.66
N TRP A 88 11.71 -6.94 12.56
CA TRP A 88 11.50 -6.13 11.37
C TRP A 88 10.30 -5.22 11.56
N VAL A 89 10.48 -3.94 11.27
CA VAL A 89 9.38 -2.97 11.18
C VAL A 89 9.06 -2.72 9.71
N ILE A 90 7.88 -3.13 9.27
CA ILE A 90 7.39 -2.93 7.91
C ILE A 90 6.26 -1.92 7.94
N THR A 91 6.38 -0.87 7.15
CA THR A 91 5.32 0.12 6.95
C THR A 91 4.81 0.06 5.52
N LEU A 92 3.52 -0.19 5.34
CA LEU A 92 2.82 -0.09 4.07
C LEU A 92 2.05 1.22 4.02
N ALA A 93 2.19 1.98 2.94
CA ALA A 93 1.44 3.22 2.73
C ALA A 93 0.51 3.09 1.52
N PHE A 94 -0.78 3.23 1.77
CA PHE A 94 -1.87 3.13 0.81
C PHE A 94 -2.35 4.54 0.44
N PRO A 95 -2.09 5.03 -0.79
CA PRO A 95 -2.44 6.39 -1.18
C PRO A 95 -3.98 6.50 -1.37
N LEU A 96 -4.60 7.51 -0.77
CA LEU A 96 -6.05 7.75 -0.85
C LEU A 96 -6.48 8.40 -2.17
N LYS A 97 -5.53 9.01 -2.87
CA LYS A 97 -5.65 9.62 -4.20
C LYS A 97 -4.42 9.25 -5.03
N GLU A 98 -4.26 9.82 -6.22
CA GLU A 98 -3.02 9.67 -6.97
C GLU A 98 -1.81 10.11 -6.15
N ARG A 99 -0.70 9.37 -6.29
CA ARG A 99 0.55 9.70 -5.57
C ARG A 99 1.07 11.03 -6.08
N LEU A 100 1.62 11.83 -5.16
CA LEU A 100 2.31 13.06 -5.54
C LEU A 100 3.52 12.72 -6.43
N SER A 101 3.46 13.12 -7.69
CA SER A 101 4.56 13.04 -8.65
C SER A 101 5.10 14.44 -8.94
N ARG A 102 6.42 14.62 -8.87
CA ARG A 102 7.07 15.83 -9.37
C ARG A 102 7.47 15.60 -10.84
N GLY A 103 6.83 16.33 -11.75
CA GLY A 103 7.03 16.17 -13.19
C GLY A 103 6.60 14.79 -13.73
N LYS A 104 7.30 14.31 -14.77
CA LYS A 104 7.01 13.02 -15.43
C LYS A 104 7.59 11.79 -14.72
N GLN A 105 8.18 11.95 -13.53
CA GLN A 105 8.88 10.87 -12.85
C GLN A 105 7.90 9.95 -12.12
N LEU A 106 8.03 8.63 -12.35
CA LEU A 106 7.27 7.61 -11.63
C LEU A 106 7.63 7.63 -10.14
N SER A 107 6.60 7.56 -9.30
CA SER A 107 6.76 7.58 -7.84
C SER A 107 7.44 6.29 -7.34
N PRO A 108 8.46 6.38 -6.46
CA PRO A 108 9.10 5.22 -5.87
C PRO A 108 8.10 4.33 -5.13
N GLY A 109 8.23 3.01 -5.29
CA GLY A 109 7.43 2.02 -4.58
C GLY A 109 8.11 1.44 -3.34
N VAL A 110 9.43 1.64 -3.19
CA VAL A 110 10.22 1.10 -2.07
C VAL A 110 11.00 2.21 -1.38
N TYR A 111 10.99 2.19 -0.06
CA TYR A 111 11.68 3.15 0.81
C TYR A 111 12.52 2.42 1.84
N ALA A 112 13.71 2.96 2.10
CA ALA A 112 14.56 2.59 3.24
C ALA A 112 14.89 3.88 3.99
N PHE A 113 13.91 4.35 4.76
CA PHE A 113 13.76 5.72 5.28
C PHE A 113 13.60 6.80 4.21
N LEU A 114 14.46 6.78 3.19
CA LEU A 114 14.40 7.62 2.00
C LEU A 114 13.90 6.81 0.79
N PRO A 115 13.30 7.47 -0.21
CA PRO A 115 12.90 6.80 -1.44
C PRO A 115 14.10 6.19 -2.17
N THR A 116 13.94 4.97 -2.68
CA THR A 116 14.86 4.38 -3.67
C THR A 116 14.44 4.80 -5.08
N LYS A 117 15.12 4.29 -6.13
CA LYS A 117 14.67 4.47 -7.52
C LYS A 117 13.77 3.32 -8.01
N MET A 118 13.37 2.40 -7.12
CA MET A 118 12.58 1.23 -7.49
C MET A 118 11.12 1.60 -7.73
N VAL A 119 10.66 1.35 -8.96
CA VAL A 119 9.25 1.45 -9.35
C VAL A 119 8.67 0.04 -9.41
N THR A 120 7.71 -0.26 -8.54
CA THR A 120 7.19 -1.63 -8.35
C THR A 120 5.88 -1.90 -9.07
N ASN A 121 5.14 -0.85 -9.47
CA ASN A 121 3.74 -0.89 -9.88
C ASN A 121 2.75 -1.43 -8.82
N PHE A 122 3.19 -1.66 -7.59
CA PHE A 122 2.25 -1.91 -6.51
C PHE A 122 1.43 -0.65 -6.23
N PRO A 123 0.11 -0.78 -5.98
CA PRO A 123 -0.75 0.36 -5.68
C PRO A 123 -0.47 0.94 -4.28
N PHE A 124 0.38 0.29 -3.48
CA PHE A 124 0.91 0.77 -2.20
C PHE A 124 2.44 0.94 -2.23
N ILE A 125 2.97 1.64 -1.24
CA ILE A 125 4.40 1.85 -1.03
C ILE A 125 4.86 0.95 0.12
N ILE A 126 6.07 0.40 0.00
CA ILE A 126 6.71 -0.42 1.03
C ILE A 126 7.85 0.36 1.65
N GLN A 127 7.87 0.49 2.96
CA GLN A 127 9.02 0.93 3.73
C GLN A 127 9.44 -0.15 4.71
N ALA A 128 10.74 -0.43 4.76
CA ALA A 128 11.34 -1.23 5.81
C ALA A 128 12.82 -0.85 5.95
N ASP A 129 13.52 -1.51 6.87
CA ASP A 129 14.97 -1.39 6.99
C ASP A 129 15.69 -2.26 5.95
N PHE A 130 15.51 -1.96 4.66
CA PHE A 130 16.17 -2.72 3.60
C PHE A 130 17.66 -2.42 3.50
N LEU A 131 18.48 -3.45 3.33
CA LEU A 131 19.86 -3.30 2.87
C LEU A 131 19.87 -2.87 1.40
N LEU A 132 20.58 -1.79 1.11
CA LEU A 132 20.63 -1.19 -0.23
C LEU A 132 21.96 -1.52 -0.93
N ALA A 133 21.93 -1.54 -2.26
CA ALA A 133 23.14 -1.46 -3.06
C ALA A 133 23.89 -0.15 -2.80
N SER A 134 25.19 -0.09 -3.12
CA SER A 134 26.02 1.11 -2.88
C SER A 134 25.47 2.38 -3.54
N SER A 135 24.79 2.25 -4.69
CA SER A 135 24.12 3.38 -5.36
C SER A 135 22.91 3.91 -4.59
N ARG A 136 22.37 3.12 -3.65
CA ARG A 136 21.11 3.33 -2.93
C ARG A 136 19.85 3.36 -3.83
N GLU A 137 20.01 3.01 -5.10
CA GLU A 137 18.91 3.03 -6.07
C GLU A 137 18.00 1.80 -5.95
N ALA A 138 18.53 0.67 -5.48
CA ALA A 138 17.82 -0.59 -5.33
C ALA A 138 18.21 -1.32 -4.03
N ILE A 139 17.33 -2.22 -3.59
CA ILE A 139 17.57 -3.14 -2.47
C ILE A 139 18.43 -4.33 -2.92
N LEU A 140 19.16 -4.94 -1.98
CA LEU A 140 19.89 -6.19 -2.21
C LEU A 140 18.94 -7.39 -2.09
N PHE A 141 18.44 -7.91 -3.20
CA PHE A 141 17.44 -9.00 -3.21
C PHE A 141 17.97 -10.36 -2.75
N ASP A 142 19.27 -10.58 -2.90
CA ASP A 142 19.96 -11.80 -2.51
C ASP A 142 20.20 -11.90 -1.00
N SER A 143 20.20 -10.76 -0.30
CA SER A 143 20.40 -10.67 1.14
C SER A 143 19.36 -11.47 1.93
N PRO A 144 19.78 -12.34 2.87
CA PRO A 144 18.87 -13.03 3.78
C PRO A 144 17.96 -12.08 4.57
N TRP A 145 18.48 -10.93 5.00
CA TRP A 145 17.72 -9.91 5.72
C TRP A 145 16.55 -9.38 4.90
N ASN A 146 16.81 -8.94 3.67
CA ASN A 146 15.78 -8.40 2.79
C ASN A 146 14.77 -9.47 2.36
N LYS A 147 15.21 -10.72 2.15
CA LYS A 147 14.31 -11.85 1.87
C LYS A 147 13.31 -12.04 3.00
N GLY A 148 13.76 -12.06 4.26
CA GLY A 148 12.89 -12.17 5.43
C GLY A 148 11.85 -11.03 5.52
N ILE A 149 12.27 -9.80 5.24
CA ILE A 149 11.36 -8.65 5.16
C ILE A 149 10.31 -8.86 4.05
N LEU A 150 10.73 -9.22 2.83
CA LEU A 150 9.84 -9.41 1.68
C LEU A 150 8.81 -10.53 1.94
N GLU A 151 9.21 -11.62 2.60
CA GLU A 151 8.30 -12.72 3.01
C GLU A 151 7.19 -12.28 3.97
N CYS A 152 7.44 -11.25 4.78
CA CYS A 152 6.45 -10.73 5.74
C CYS A 152 5.43 -9.78 5.09
N ILE A 153 5.76 -9.17 3.94
CA ILE A 153 4.91 -8.16 3.28
C ILE A 153 3.50 -8.69 2.95
N PRO A 154 3.31 -9.89 2.38
CA PRO A 154 1.98 -10.41 2.12
C PRO A 154 1.07 -10.47 3.36
N SER A 155 1.63 -10.88 4.50
CA SER A 155 0.90 -10.92 5.78
C SER A 155 0.59 -9.50 6.27
N ALA A 156 1.57 -8.59 6.20
CA ALA A 156 1.36 -7.18 6.57
C ALA A 156 0.26 -6.52 5.72
N PHE A 157 0.27 -6.77 4.42
CA PHE A 157 -0.73 -6.27 3.49
C PHE A 157 -2.13 -6.76 3.87
N MET A 158 -2.28 -8.06 4.10
CA MET A 158 -3.59 -8.64 4.43
C MET A 158 -4.14 -8.12 5.74
N ASN A 159 -3.29 -8.02 6.74
CA ASN A 159 -3.62 -7.43 8.02
C ASN A 159 -4.13 -5.99 7.87
N ALA A 160 -3.43 -5.17 7.08
CA ALA A 160 -3.84 -3.82 6.74
C ALA A 160 -5.16 -3.78 5.96
N PHE A 161 -5.29 -4.66 4.97
CA PHE A 161 -6.46 -4.71 4.08
C PHE A 161 -7.72 -5.11 4.85
N VAL A 162 -7.64 -6.16 5.67
CA VAL A 162 -8.71 -6.60 6.57
C VAL A 162 -9.07 -5.47 7.54
N ALA A 163 -8.07 -4.81 8.12
CA ALA A 163 -8.29 -3.68 9.01
C ALA A 163 -9.08 -2.55 8.33
N LEU A 164 -8.68 -2.19 7.10
CA LEU A 164 -9.30 -1.15 6.28
C LEU A 164 -10.73 -1.49 5.85
N VAL A 165 -10.98 -2.74 5.46
CA VAL A 165 -12.30 -3.21 5.01
C VAL A 165 -13.26 -3.33 6.19
N LYS A 166 -12.80 -3.86 7.33
CA LYS A 166 -13.65 -4.07 8.51
C LYS A 166 -13.90 -2.79 9.32
N SER A 167 -12.95 -1.86 9.44
CA SER A 167 -13.14 -0.61 10.20
C SER A 167 -14.16 0.35 9.59
N ARG A 168 -14.38 0.26 8.27
CA ARG A 168 -15.34 1.09 7.53
C ARG A 168 -16.71 0.45 7.32
N ALA A 169 -16.92 -0.78 7.80
CA ALA A 169 -18.25 -1.37 7.85
C ALA A 169 -19.25 -0.47 8.61
N ASP A 170 -18.73 0.31 9.57
CA ASP A 170 -19.49 1.16 10.49
C ASP A 170 -19.46 2.67 10.12
N ALA A 171 -18.76 3.09 9.06
CA ALA A 171 -18.53 4.50 8.72
C ALA A 171 -19.10 4.91 7.35
N PRO A 172 -20.02 5.89 7.28
CA PRO A 172 -20.54 6.41 6.00
C PRO A 172 -19.54 7.40 5.39
N GLY A 173 -18.97 7.08 4.22
CA GLY A 173 -18.23 8.10 3.46
C GLY A 173 -17.23 7.60 2.42
N MET A 174 -16.77 6.35 2.51
CA MET A 174 -15.90 5.76 1.48
C MET A 174 -16.46 4.41 1.08
N SER A 175 -16.75 4.25 -0.21
CA SER A 175 -17.30 3.00 -0.72
C SER A 175 -16.25 1.90 -0.60
N ILE A 176 -16.61 0.78 0.05
CA ILE A 176 -15.77 -0.42 0.16
C ILE A 176 -15.12 -0.85 -1.18
N PRO A 177 -15.78 -0.69 -2.35
CA PRO A 177 -15.17 -0.95 -3.66
C PRO A 177 -13.83 -0.24 -3.90
N SER A 178 -13.65 0.99 -3.38
CA SER A 178 -12.42 1.76 -3.60
C SER A 178 -11.17 1.13 -2.97
N MET A 179 -11.33 0.33 -1.90
CA MET A 179 -10.20 -0.33 -1.23
C MET A 179 -9.60 -1.44 -2.09
N PHE A 180 -10.41 -2.12 -2.90
CA PHE A 180 -9.95 -3.20 -3.76
C PHE A 180 -8.97 -2.72 -4.84
N HIS A 181 -8.88 -1.42 -5.10
CA HIS A 181 -7.84 -0.83 -5.94
C HIS A 181 -6.42 -0.98 -5.36
N TYR A 182 -6.29 -1.31 -4.06
CA TYR A 182 -5.00 -1.63 -3.46
C TYR A 182 -4.52 -3.05 -3.73
N LEU A 183 -5.32 -3.91 -4.37
CA LEU A 183 -4.85 -5.23 -4.77
C LEU A 183 -3.82 -5.09 -5.91
N PRO A 184 -2.60 -5.66 -5.76
CA PRO A 184 -1.58 -5.62 -6.80
C PRO A 184 -1.92 -6.61 -7.92
N VAL A 185 -2.85 -6.21 -8.78
CA VAL A 185 -3.34 -7.01 -9.89
C VAL A 185 -2.27 -7.12 -10.98
N SER A 186 -1.74 -6.00 -11.46
CA SER A 186 -0.75 -6.00 -12.53
C SER A 186 0.54 -6.76 -12.14
N PRO A 187 1.19 -7.48 -13.06
CA PRO A 187 2.51 -8.04 -12.83
C PRO A 187 3.49 -6.98 -12.35
N SER A 188 4.37 -7.37 -11.44
CA SER A 188 5.44 -6.48 -10.99
C SER A 188 6.40 -6.18 -12.14
N LEU A 189 6.82 -4.92 -12.29
CA LEU A 189 7.90 -4.56 -13.23
C LEU A 189 9.25 -5.15 -12.81
N ILE A 190 9.36 -5.56 -11.56
CA ILE A 190 10.54 -6.18 -10.98
C ILE A 190 10.21 -7.64 -10.69
N PRO A 191 10.72 -8.61 -11.48
CA PRO A 191 10.39 -10.03 -11.32
C PRO A 191 10.66 -10.56 -9.90
N LEU A 192 11.68 -10.03 -9.22
CA LEU A 192 12.03 -10.41 -7.84
C LEU A 192 10.99 -10.00 -6.79
N LEU A 193 10.02 -9.15 -7.13
CA LEU A 193 8.88 -8.82 -6.27
C LEU A 193 7.62 -9.63 -6.60
N GLU A 194 7.67 -10.50 -7.61
CA GLU A 194 6.55 -11.37 -7.96
C GLU A 194 6.11 -12.31 -6.82
N PRO A 195 7.02 -12.87 -6.00
CA PRO A 195 6.62 -13.65 -4.82
C PRO A 195 5.77 -12.85 -3.82
N VAL A 196 6.02 -11.55 -3.67
CA VAL A 196 5.22 -10.67 -2.81
C VAL A 196 3.81 -10.53 -3.38
N ARG A 197 3.68 -10.25 -4.69
CA ARG A 197 2.38 -10.14 -5.37
C ARG A 197 1.59 -11.44 -5.27
N SER A 198 2.23 -12.56 -5.58
CA SER A 198 1.61 -13.88 -5.56
C SER A 198 1.21 -14.30 -4.14
N GLY A 199 2.05 -14.02 -3.13
CA GLY A 199 1.71 -14.27 -1.74
C GLY A 199 0.53 -13.42 -1.24
N ILE A 200 0.42 -12.16 -1.67
CA ILE A 200 -0.77 -11.33 -1.38
C ILE A 200 -2.01 -11.98 -2.00
N LYS A 201 -1.93 -12.35 -3.27
CA LYS A 201 -3.04 -13.00 -3.99
C LYS A 201 -3.52 -14.27 -3.29
N GLU A 202 -2.60 -15.14 -2.87
CA GLU A 202 -2.96 -16.38 -2.18
C GLU A 202 -3.72 -16.10 -0.89
N LYS A 203 -3.24 -15.16 -0.07
CA LYS A 203 -3.91 -14.80 1.18
C LYS A 203 -5.27 -14.12 0.97
N VAL A 204 -5.42 -13.30 -0.07
CA VAL A 204 -6.71 -12.68 -0.44
C VAL A 204 -7.75 -13.73 -0.82
N LEU A 205 -7.34 -14.81 -1.49
CA LEU A 205 -8.26 -15.85 -1.95
C LEU A 205 -8.87 -16.67 -0.81
N VAL A 206 -8.14 -16.85 0.30
CA VAL A 206 -8.60 -17.66 1.44
C VAL A 206 -9.40 -16.85 2.46
N GLU A 207 -9.27 -15.53 2.47
CA GLU A 207 -9.88 -14.66 3.48
C GLU A 207 -11.33 -14.27 3.16
N ASP A 208 -12.19 -14.16 4.18
CA ASP A 208 -13.57 -13.65 4.06
C ASP A 208 -13.60 -12.12 4.12
N ILE A 209 -13.35 -11.49 2.99
CA ILE A 209 -13.23 -10.02 2.87
C ILE A 209 -14.06 -9.43 1.73
N VAL A 210 -14.74 -10.25 0.93
CA VAL A 210 -15.61 -9.76 -0.14
C VAL A 210 -16.96 -9.40 0.45
N PRO A 211 -17.42 -8.14 0.33
CA PRO A 211 -18.77 -7.78 0.76
C PRO A 211 -19.80 -8.56 -0.05
N CYS A 212 -20.76 -9.16 0.65
CA CYS A 212 -21.93 -9.80 0.07
C CYS A 212 -23.18 -9.15 0.68
N GLU A 213 -24.11 -8.74 -0.18
CA GLU A 213 -25.43 -8.27 0.26
C GLU A 213 -26.39 -9.46 0.35
N SER A 214 -26.82 -9.81 1.56
CA SER A 214 -27.95 -10.72 1.74
C SER A 214 -29.25 -9.94 1.61
N GLN A 215 -30.19 -10.45 0.81
CA GLN A 215 -31.53 -9.86 0.64
C GLN A 215 -32.36 -9.87 1.94
N THR A 216 -31.92 -10.60 2.96
CA THR A 216 -32.54 -10.68 4.28
C THR A 216 -31.71 -9.90 5.31
N LEU A 217 -32.29 -8.77 5.77
CA LEU A 217 -31.97 -7.98 6.98
C LEU A 217 -30.52 -7.48 7.15
N HIS A 218 -30.30 -6.17 6.88
CA HIS A 218 -29.37 -5.19 7.49
C HIS A 218 -27.98 -5.65 7.99
N THR A 219 -27.49 -6.81 7.57
CA THR A 219 -26.24 -7.41 8.05
C THR A 219 -25.33 -7.56 6.84
N ARG A 220 -24.26 -6.77 6.78
CA ARG A 220 -23.23 -6.94 5.76
C ARG A 220 -22.43 -8.20 6.09
N CYS A 221 -22.51 -9.19 5.22
CA CYS A 221 -21.75 -10.42 5.34
C CYS A 221 -20.48 -10.32 4.49
N PHE A 222 -19.40 -10.96 4.94
CA PHE A 222 -18.19 -11.12 4.13
C PHE A 222 -18.04 -12.58 3.70
N ALA A 223 -17.63 -12.78 2.46
CA ALA A 223 -17.35 -14.09 1.90
C ALA A 223 -15.94 -14.13 1.28
N SER A 224 -15.36 -15.32 1.23
CA SER A 224 -14.13 -15.57 0.51
C SER A 224 -14.39 -15.62 -1.00
N LEU A 225 -13.42 -15.12 -1.78
CA LEU A 225 -13.44 -15.23 -3.24
C LEU A 225 -13.49 -16.67 -3.74
N ALA A 226 -12.91 -17.62 -2.98
CA ALA A 226 -13.00 -19.03 -3.32
C ALA A 226 -14.44 -19.56 -3.21
N ARG A 227 -15.20 -19.08 -2.22
CA ARG A 227 -16.61 -19.47 -2.00
C ARG A 227 -17.57 -18.88 -3.02
N LEU A 228 -17.36 -17.62 -3.41
CA LEU A 228 -18.23 -16.96 -4.40
C LEU A 228 -18.18 -17.60 -5.79
N ARG A 229 -17.10 -18.30 -6.16
CA ARG A 229 -17.02 -19.05 -7.43
C ARG A 229 -18.02 -20.22 -7.52
N GLY A 230 -18.58 -20.67 -6.40
CA GLY A 230 -19.53 -21.78 -6.34
C GLY A 230 -20.99 -21.38 -6.18
N SER A 231 -21.33 -20.08 -6.12
CA SER A 231 -22.69 -19.62 -5.82
C SER A 231 -23.21 -18.60 -6.83
N ASN A 232 -24.38 -18.86 -7.42
CA ASN A 232 -25.13 -17.95 -8.28
C ASN A 232 -25.76 -16.79 -7.47
N GLN A 233 -24.95 -15.94 -6.85
CA GLN A 233 -25.45 -14.74 -6.17
C GLN A 233 -25.22 -13.50 -7.05
N HIS A 234 -26.32 -12.82 -7.37
CA HIS A 234 -26.35 -11.56 -8.10
C HIS A 234 -25.94 -10.43 -7.15
N PHE A 235 -24.96 -9.63 -7.59
CA PHE A 235 -24.21 -8.59 -6.86
C PHE A 235 -23.10 -9.08 -5.91
N GLY A 236 -21.91 -9.20 -6.50
CA GLY A 236 -20.63 -9.23 -5.82
C GLY A 236 -19.56 -8.73 -6.81
N ILE A 237 -18.45 -8.18 -6.30
CA ILE A 237 -17.27 -7.93 -7.15
C ILE A 237 -16.78 -9.30 -7.64
N SER A 238 -17.20 -9.72 -8.84
CA SER A 238 -16.81 -11.02 -9.39
C SER A 238 -15.43 -10.88 -10.06
N LEU A 239 -14.43 -11.55 -9.50
CA LEU A 239 -13.12 -11.71 -10.15
C LEU A 239 -13.18 -12.89 -11.13
N SER A 240 -13.50 -12.59 -12.39
CA SER A 240 -13.51 -13.56 -13.49
C SER A 240 -12.09 -13.88 -13.96
N ARG A 241 -11.74 -15.17 -14.00
CA ARG A 241 -10.54 -15.67 -14.69
C ARG A 241 -10.94 -15.93 -16.15
N ARG A 242 -10.68 -15.00 -17.07
CA ARG A 242 -10.57 -15.38 -18.49
C ARG A 242 -9.19 -15.97 -18.73
N GLU A 243 -9.10 -16.90 -19.67
CA GLU A 243 -7.94 -17.77 -19.93
C GLU A 243 -6.67 -17.05 -20.44
N ASN A 244 -6.58 -15.72 -20.31
CA ASN A 244 -5.34 -14.98 -20.45
C ASN A 244 -5.17 -14.05 -19.25
N LEU A 245 -3.95 -14.05 -18.70
CA LEU A 245 -3.40 -13.48 -17.47
C LEU A 245 -3.71 -11.98 -17.15
N GLU A 246 -4.95 -11.52 -17.25
CA GLU A 246 -5.36 -10.15 -16.90
C GLU A 246 -6.52 -10.12 -15.91
N TRP A 247 -6.43 -9.16 -14.99
CA TRP A 247 -7.41 -8.91 -13.95
C TRP A 247 -8.44 -7.90 -14.45
N THR A 248 -9.72 -8.22 -14.31
CA THR A 248 -10.77 -7.23 -14.50
C THR A 248 -11.64 -7.18 -13.25
N LEU A 249 -11.61 -6.04 -12.53
CA LEU A 249 -12.65 -5.70 -11.58
C LEU A 249 -13.89 -5.36 -12.40
N ARG A 250 -14.89 -6.24 -12.43
CA ARG A 250 -16.19 -5.94 -13.02
C ARG A 250 -17.17 -5.60 -11.91
N THR A 251 -17.78 -4.43 -11.99
CA THR A 251 -19.06 -4.16 -11.35
C THR A 251 -20.11 -4.95 -12.12
N CYS A 252 -20.80 -5.90 -11.48
CA CYS A 252 -21.99 -6.50 -12.10
C CYS A 252 -23.01 -5.39 -12.31
N GLN A 253 -23.37 -5.10 -13.56
CA GLN A 253 -24.57 -4.31 -13.84
C GLN A 253 -25.80 -5.19 -13.56
N PRO A 254 -26.90 -4.62 -13.03
CA PRO A 254 -28.16 -5.35 -12.97
C PRO A 254 -28.57 -5.69 -14.40
N MET A 255 -28.91 -6.96 -14.67
CA MET A 255 -29.58 -7.29 -15.94
C MET A 255 -30.89 -6.52 -15.98
N GLU A 256 -31.09 -5.73 -17.03
CA GLU A 256 -32.41 -5.18 -17.33
C GLU A 256 -33.39 -6.36 -17.45
N PRO A 257 -34.58 -6.27 -16.85
CA PRO A 257 -35.59 -7.30 -16.99
C PRO A 257 -35.95 -7.38 -18.47
N THR A 258 -35.59 -8.48 -19.12
CA THR A 258 -36.20 -8.87 -20.40
C THR A 258 -37.69 -9.09 -20.14
N PHE A 259 -38.51 -8.15 -20.60
CA PHE A 259 -39.96 -8.28 -20.69
C PHE A 259 -40.37 -9.37 -21.69
#